data_AF-A0A9D9KWX9-F1
#
_entry.id   AF-A0A9D9KWX9-F1
#
_cell.length_a   1.000
_cell.length_b   1.000
_cell.length_c   1.000
_cell.angle_alpha   90.00
_cell.angle_beta   90.00
_cell.angle_gamma   90.00
#
_symmetry.space_group_name_H-M   'P 1'
#
loop_
_entity.id
_entity.type
_entity.pdbx_description
1 polymer ?
#
loop_
_entity_poly.entity_id
_entity_poly.type
_entity_poly.pdbx_seq_one_letter_code
_entity_poly.pdbx_strand_id
1 'polypeptide(L)'
;MRKRLYEIIEPFKGNDKISTAYDIMMIIAIVMSIIPLAFRETNSFFYCTDIITTILFVIDYIFRFITADYRLGQKGILPFVKHPFTPWAIIDLISILPGLTLLNHGFKLFRMFRMFRIFRTLRIFKTLKYSRNIIIIIDVIKRSKDALLAVCTLAVGYILISALIIFNGEERERKR
;
A
#
# COMPACT_ATOMS: atom_id res chain seq x y z
N MET A 1 -17.07 -6.75 21.97
CA MET A 1 -16.94 -7.44 20.66
C MET A 1 -16.11 -6.66 19.64
N ARG A 2 -16.35 -5.35 19.40
CA ARG A 2 -15.61 -4.58 18.38
C ARG A 2 -14.09 -4.40 18.62
N LYS A 3 -13.64 -4.34 19.88
CA LYS A 3 -12.20 -4.33 20.23
C LYS A 3 -11.45 -5.60 19.82
N ARG A 4 -12.08 -6.77 19.97
CA ARG A 4 -11.49 -8.05 19.53
C ARG A 4 -11.39 -8.15 18.01
N LEU A 5 -12.39 -7.63 17.28
CA LEU A 5 -12.31 -7.54 15.82
C LEU A 5 -11.12 -6.66 15.39
N TYR A 6 -10.94 -5.53 16.07
CA TYR A 6 -9.82 -4.62 15.83
C TYR A 6 -8.46 -5.28 16.12
N GLU A 7 -8.33 -6.03 17.22
CA GLU A 7 -7.10 -6.81 17.54
C GLU A 7 -6.80 -7.92 16.53
N ILE A 8 -7.85 -8.52 15.93
CA ILE A 8 -7.68 -9.56 14.91
C ILE A 8 -7.28 -8.96 13.56
N ILE A 9 -7.84 -7.79 13.20
CA ILE A 9 -7.70 -7.17 11.87
C ILE A 9 -6.50 -6.22 11.76
N GLU A 10 -6.11 -5.55 12.87
CA GLU A 10 -4.90 -4.71 12.87
C GLU A 10 -3.68 -5.63 12.94
N PRO A 11 -2.86 -5.69 11.88
CA PRO A 11 -1.69 -6.53 11.88
C PRO A 11 -0.79 -6.14 13.06
N PHE A 12 -0.32 -7.16 13.78
CA PHE A 12 0.80 -7.09 14.74
C PHE A 12 0.58 -6.50 16.15
N LYS A 13 -0.65 -6.19 16.57
CA LYS A 13 -0.86 -5.72 17.96
C LYS A 13 -1.10 -6.85 18.98
N GLY A 14 -1.50 -8.04 18.54
CA GLY A 14 -1.81 -9.17 19.41
C GLY A 14 -1.00 -10.41 19.07
N ASN A 15 -0.44 -11.09 20.08
CA ASN A 15 0.21 -12.40 19.99
C ASN A 15 -0.81 -13.54 19.78
N ASP A 16 -1.91 -13.25 19.09
CA ASP A 16 -3.05 -14.16 18.96
C ASP A 16 -2.96 -14.95 17.67
N LYS A 17 -3.07 -16.27 17.80
CA LYS A 17 -3.04 -17.24 16.67
C LYS A 17 -4.10 -16.91 15.60
N ILE A 18 -5.20 -16.29 15.99
CA ILE A 18 -6.32 -15.90 15.11
C ILE A 18 -5.94 -14.75 14.17
N SER A 19 -5.22 -13.74 14.68
CA SER A 19 -4.72 -12.63 13.86
C SER A 19 -3.69 -13.14 12.83
N THR A 20 -2.80 -14.04 13.27
CA THR A 20 -1.82 -14.67 12.37
C THR A 20 -2.49 -15.51 11.28
N ALA A 21 -3.54 -16.27 11.62
CA ALA A 21 -4.30 -17.03 10.64
C ALA A 21 -5.01 -16.13 9.60
N TYR A 22 -5.54 -14.99 10.04
CA TYR A 22 -6.14 -14.00 9.15
C TYR A 22 -5.11 -13.39 8.19
N ASP A 23 -3.94 -13.00 8.71
CA ASP A 23 -2.85 -12.47 7.90
C ASP A 23 -2.36 -13.50 6.87
N ILE A 24 -2.21 -14.77 7.25
CA ILE A 24 -1.83 -15.85 6.34
C ILE A 24 -2.91 -16.06 5.26
N MET A 25 -4.19 -16.11 5.63
CA MET A 25 -5.29 -16.21 4.67
C MET A 25 -5.27 -15.06 3.65
N MET A 26 -4.99 -13.83 4.12
CA MET A 26 -4.92 -12.67 3.26
C MET A 26 -3.72 -12.71 2.32
N ILE A 27 -2.55 -13.13 2.81
CA ILE A 27 -1.35 -13.32 1.98
C ILE A 27 -1.63 -14.38 0.91
N ILE A 28 -2.26 -15.50 1.26
CA ILE A 28 -2.65 -16.54 0.30
C ILE A 28 -3.61 -15.97 -0.74
N ALA A 29 -4.62 -15.18 -0.34
CA ALA A 29 -5.53 -14.52 -1.28
C ALA A 29 -4.81 -13.57 -2.24
N ILE A 30 -3.79 -12.83 -1.77
CA ILE A 30 -2.97 -11.96 -2.62
C ILE A 30 -2.12 -12.79 -3.59
N VAL A 31 -1.46 -13.85 -3.13
CA VAL A 31 -0.66 -14.74 -4.00
C VAL A 31 -1.54 -15.39 -5.06
N MET A 32 -2.71 -15.92 -4.67
CA MET A 32 -3.70 -16.47 -5.59
C MET A 32 -4.17 -15.44 -6.62
N SER A 33 -4.27 -14.17 -6.24
CA SER A 33 -4.60 -13.08 -7.15
C SER A 33 -3.47 -12.71 -8.12
N ILE A 34 -2.20 -13.03 -7.81
CA ILE A 34 -1.04 -12.71 -8.65
C ILE A 34 -0.80 -13.80 -9.70
N ILE A 35 -1.16 -15.05 -9.41
CA ILE A 35 -1.00 -16.18 -10.34
C ILE A 35 -1.64 -15.90 -11.72
N PRO A 36 -2.91 -15.45 -11.82
CA PRO A 36 -3.53 -15.00 -13.07
C PRO A 36 -2.73 -13.94 -13.86
N LEU A 37 -1.93 -13.14 -13.16
CA LEU A 37 -1.16 -12.04 -13.75
C LEU A 37 0.14 -12.51 -14.41
N ALA A 38 0.68 -13.64 -13.95
CA ALA A 38 1.90 -14.23 -14.49
C ALA A 38 1.67 -14.95 -15.84
N PHE A 39 0.45 -15.42 -16.08
CA PHE A 39 0.08 -16.09 -17.32
C PHE A 39 -0.58 -15.08 -18.29
N ARG A 40 -0.10 -15.06 -19.55
CA ARG A 40 -0.71 -14.23 -20.62
C ARG A 40 -2.02 -14.81 -21.16
N GLU A 41 -2.27 -16.09 -20.91
CA GLU A 41 -3.47 -16.83 -21.29
C GLU A 41 -4.66 -16.40 -20.42
N THR A 42 -5.71 -15.84 -21.03
CA THR A 42 -6.93 -15.48 -20.32
C THR A 42 -7.90 -16.66 -20.28
N ASN A 43 -7.65 -17.60 -19.37
CA ASN A 43 -8.60 -18.67 -19.09
C ASN A 43 -9.74 -18.19 -18.19
N SER A 44 -10.97 -18.69 -18.39
CA SER A 44 -12.14 -18.34 -17.57
C SER A 44 -11.92 -18.60 -16.07
N PHE A 45 -11.07 -19.57 -15.72
CA PHE A 45 -10.66 -19.82 -14.34
C PHE A 45 -9.95 -18.63 -13.70
N PHE A 46 -9.06 -17.94 -14.43
CA PHE A 46 -8.35 -16.77 -13.93
C PHE A 46 -9.28 -15.60 -13.66
N TYR A 47 -10.28 -15.41 -14.52
CA TYR A 47 -11.32 -14.40 -14.31
C TYR A 47 -12.14 -14.69 -13.05
N CYS A 48 -12.53 -15.96 -12.83
CA CYS A 48 -13.25 -16.38 -11.64
C CYS A 48 -12.43 -16.14 -10.36
N THR A 49 -11.14 -16.50 -10.36
CA THR A 49 -10.25 -16.25 -9.22
C THR A 49 -10.05 -14.76 -8.93
N ASP A 50 -10.00 -13.91 -9.96
CA ASP A 50 -9.86 -12.46 -9.82
C ASP A 50 -11.12 -11.84 -9.17
N ILE A 51 -12.31 -12.33 -9.53
CA ILE A 51 -13.57 -11.93 -8.90
C ILE A 51 -13.62 -12.36 -7.43
N ILE A 52 -13.34 -13.63 -7.14
CA ILE A 52 -13.41 -14.17 -5.77
C ILE A 52 -12.44 -13.42 -4.84
N THR A 53 -11.20 -13.21 -5.28
CA THR A 53 -10.19 -12.48 -4.51
C THR A 53 -10.55 -11.00 -4.35
N THR A 54 -11.14 -10.37 -5.37
CA THR A 54 -11.67 -9.00 -5.27
C THR A 54 -12.76 -8.90 -4.20
N ILE A 55 -13.72 -9.83 -4.19
CA ILE A 55 -14.80 -9.84 -3.19
C ILE A 55 -14.22 -9.99 -1.78
N LEU A 56 -13.25 -10.89 -1.59
CA LEU A 56 -12.55 -11.05 -0.31
C LEU A 56 -11.86 -9.75 0.13
N PHE A 57 -11.23 -9.01 -0.79
CA PHE A 57 -10.61 -7.73 -0.47
C PHE A 57 -11.61 -6.62 -0.16
N VAL A 58 -12.74 -6.59 -0.84
CA VAL A 58 -13.83 -5.65 -0.52
C VAL A 58 -14.36 -5.92 0.89
N ILE A 59 -14.58 -7.18 1.24
CA ILE A 59 -15.04 -7.58 2.57
C ILE A 59 -14.00 -7.19 3.64
N ASP A 60 -12.71 -7.44 3.43
CA ASP A 60 -11.63 -6.99 4.31
C ASP A 60 -11.61 -5.47 4.50
N TYR A 61 -11.77 -4.71 3.41
CA TYR A 61 -11.84 -3.25 3.49
C TYR A 61 -13.05 -2.77 4.30
N ILE A 62 -14.22 -3.39 4.14
CA ILE A 62 -15.42 -3.09 4.93
C ILE A 62 -15.16 -3.40 6.41
N PHE A 63 -14.56 -4.55 6.73
CA PHE A 63 -14.21 -4.91 8.10
C PHE A 63 -13.22 -3.91 8.72
N ARG A 64 -12.25 -3.41 7.94
CA ARG A 64 -11.32 -2.34 8.35
C ARG A 64 -12.02 -0.99 8.55
N PHE A 65 -12.96 -0.66 7.68
CA PHE A 65 -13.74 0.57 7.78
C PHE A 65 -14.60 0.59 9.05
N ILE A 66 -15.23 -0.54 9.39
CA ILE A 66 -16.03 -0.67 10.62
C ILE A 66 -15.16 -0.61 11.89
N THR A 67 -13.90 -1.05 11.81
CA THR A 67 -12.95 -1.01 12.94
C THR A 67 -12.12 0.28 13.02
N ALA A 68 -12.28 1.21 12.07
CA ALA A 68 -11.55 2.47 12.00
C ALA A 68 -11.71 3.37 13.24
N ASP A 69 -12.89 3.32 13.88
CA ASP A 69 -13.22 4.04 15.12
C ASP A 69 -12.24 3.70 16.26
N TYR A 70 -11.80 2.43 16.35
CA TYR A 70 -10.83 1.97 17.35
C TYR A 70 -9.39 2.32 16.98
N ARG A 71 -9.09 2.43 15.68
CA ARG A 71 -7.74 2.69 15.17
C ARG A 71 -7.27 4.12 15.44
N LEU A 72 -8.18 5.09 15.28
CA LEU A 72 -7.86 6.49 15.48
C LEU A 72 -8.08 6.97 16.93
N GLY A 73 -8.68 6.14 17.80
CA GLY A 73 -8.90 6.47 19.21
C GLY A 73 -9.80 7.69 19.44
N GLN A 74 -10.51 8.14 18.40
CA GLN A 74 -11.39 9.30 18.40
C GLN A 74 -12.83 8.82 18.28
N LYS A 75 -13.74 9.23 19.16
CA LYS A 75 -15.17 8.89 19.06
C LYS A 75 -15.86 9.84 18.08
N GLY A 76 -16.62 9.32 17.12
CA GLY A 76 -17.52 10.12 16.27
C GLY A 76 -17.50 9.74 14.79
N ILE A 77 -17.93 10.66 13.92
CA ILE A 77 -17.98 10.48 12.45
C ILE A 77 -16.62 10.84 11.79
N LEU A 78 -15.78 11.60 12.50
CA LEU A 78 -14.45 12.03 12.07
C LEU A 78 -13.48 10.88 11.69
N PRO A 79 -13.40 9.77 12.44
CA PRO A 79 -12.61 8.60 12.05
C PRO A 79 -13.08 7.98 10.74
N PHE A 80 -14.40 7.93 10.50
CA PHE A 80 -14.97 7.37 9.28
C PHE A 80 -14.62 8.18 8.04
N VAL A 81 -14.60 9.52 8.16
CA VAL A 81 -14.22 10.42 7.06
C VAL A 81 -12.71 10.44 6.85
N LYS A 82 -11.91 10.37 7.93
CA LYS A 82 -10.44 10.42 7.85
C LYS A 82 -9.82 9.08 7.46
N HIS A 83 -10.47 7.96 7.76
CA HIS A 83 -9.99 6.62 7.43
C HIS A 83 -9.59 6.45 5.95
N PRO A 84 -10.44 6.76 4.94
CA PRO A 84 -10.06 6.60 3.53
C PRO A 84 -8.86 7.45 3.10
N PHE A 85 -8.54 8.54 3.81
CA PHE A 85 -7.35 9.37 3.54
C PHE A 85 -6.07 8.84 4.20
N THR A 86 -6.15 7.74 4.95
CA THR A 86 -4.97 7.13 5.54
C THR A 86 -4.19 6.38 4.45
N PRO A 87 -2.85 6.50 4.37
CA PRO A 87 -2.05 5.85 3.31
C PRO A 87 -2.36 4.36 3.14
N TRP A 88 -2.60 3.67 4.26
CA TRP A 88 -2.96 2.25 4.25
C TRP A 88 -4.35 1.95 3.69
N ALA A 89 -5.33 2.82 3.92
CA ALA A 89 -6.68 2.67 3.38
C ALA A 89 -6.70 3.03 1.88
N ILE A 90 -5.88 3.99 1.47
CA ILE A 90 -5.66 4.32 0.06
C ILE A 90 -5.10 3.10 -0.69
N ILE A 91 -4.10 2.41 -0.14
CA ILE A 91 -3.55 1.18 -0.73
C ILE A 91 -4.64 0.09 -0.86
N ASP A 92 -5.47 -0.10 0.17
CA ASP A 92 -6.57 -1.07 0.14
C ASP A 92 -7.63 -0.68 -0.93
N LEU A 93 -8.00 0.60 -1.02
CA LEU A 93 -8.97 1.12 -1.99
C LEU A 93 -8.48 0.97 -3.43
N ILE A 94 -7.22 1.33 -3.67
CA ILE A 94 -6.55 1.19 -4.97
C ILE A 94 -6.48 -0.28 -5.39
N SER A 95 -6.29 -1.21 -4.43
CA SER A 95 -6.23 -2.65 -4.70
C SER A 95 -7.58 -3.26 -5.12
N ILE A 96 -8.70 -2.63 -4.71
CA ILE A 96 -10.07 -3.05 -5.02
C ILE A 96 -10.55 -2.50 -6.36
N LEU A 97 -10.10 -1.29 -6.73
CA LEU A 97 -10.43 -0.62 -7.99
C LEU A 97 -10.38 -1.52 -9.25
N PRO A 98 -9.29 -2.28 -9.50
CA PRO A 98 -9.18 -3.10 -10.71
C PRO A 98 -10.19 -4.25 -10.75
N GLY A 99 -10.66 -4.71 -9.60
CA GLY A 99 -11.67 -5.77 -9.52
C GLY A 99 -13.10 -5.26 -9.74
N LEU A 100 -13.40 -4.03 -9.28
CA LEU A 100 -14.70 -3.38 -9.52
C LEU A 100 -14.96 -3.12 -11.01
N THR A 101 -13.92 -2.82 -11.78
CA THR A 101 -14.04 -2.63 -13.24
C THR A 101 -14.35 -3.92 -14.00
N LEU A 102 -14.06 -5.09 -13.44
CA LEU A 102 -14.40 -6.38 -14.04
C LEU A 102 -15.86 -6.75 -13.78
N LEU A 103 -16.38 -6.41 -12.59
CA LEU A 103 -17.75 -6.69 -12.19
C LEU A 103 -18.78 -5.82 -12.93
N ASN A 104 -18.44 -4.58 -13.28
CA ASN A 104 -19.33 -3.67 -13.97
C ASN A 104 -18.92 -3.45 -15.43
N HIS A 105 -19.34 -4.35 -16.32
CA HIS A 105 -19.19 -4.25 -17.78
C HIS A 105 -19.80 -2.97 -18.41
N GLY A 106 -20.58 -2.19 -17.65
CA GLY A 106 -21.38 -1.06 -18.13
C GLY A 106 -20.70 0.32 -18.17
N PHE A 107 -19.55 0.52 -17.53
CA PHE A 107 -18.87 1.83 -17.57
C PHE A 107 -18.00 1.97 -18.83
N LYS A 108 -18.65 2.28 -19.95
CA LYS A 108 -18.06 2.49 -21.29
C LYS A 108 -17.08 3.69 -21.37
N LEU A 109 -17.01 4.53 -20.34
CA LEU A 109 -16.16 5.74 -20.24
C LEU A 109 -14.66 5.46 -20.04
N PHE A 110 -14.32 4.19 -19.89
CA PHE A 110 -13.15 3.80 -19.13
C PHE A 110 -12.04 3.25 -20.08
N ARG A 111 -12.28 3.37 -21.40
CA ARG A 111 -11.44 3.04 -22.57
C ARG A 111 -9.97 3.53 -22.52
N MET A 112 -9.57 4.37 -21.56
CA MET A 112 -8.17 4.67 -21.20
C MET A 112 -7.44 3.54 -20.42
N PHE A 113 -7.92 2.29 -20.50
CA PHE A 113 -7.64 1.17 -19.58
C PHE A 113 -6.23 0.53 -19.61
N ARG A 114 -5.21 1.11 -20.27
CA ARG A 114 -3.85 0.55 -20.17
C ARG A 114 -3.30 0.67 -18.73
N MET A 115 -3.62 1.78 -18.04
CA MET A 115 -3.19 2.01 -16.65
C MET A 115 -3.87 1.10 -15.63
N PHE A 116 -5.02 0.49 -15.94
CA PHE A 116 -5.68 -0.42 -14.99
C PHE A 116 -4.95 -1.74 -14.78
N ARG A 117 -4.09 -2.15 -15.70
CA ARG A 117 -3.14 -3.23 -15.44
C ARG A 117 -2.17 -2.87 -14.32
N ILE A 118 -1.79 -1.60 -14.20
CA ILE A 118 -0.93 -1.10 -13.11
C ILE A 118 -1.68 -1.24 -11.78
N PHE A 119 -2.96 -0.86 -11.73
CA PHE A 119 -3.78 -1.05 -10.52
C PHE A 119 -3.83 -2.52 -10.06
N ARG A 120 -3.80 -3.50 -10.98
CA ARG A 120 -3.66 -4.93 -10.60
C ARG A 120 -2.31 -5.22 -9.93
N THR A 121 -1.20 -4.68 -10.44
CA THR A 121 0.13 -4.77 -9.79
C THR A 121 0.16 -4.04 -8.45
N LEU A 122 -0.69 -3.03 -8.25
CA LEU A 122 -0.75 -2.32 -6.96
C LEU A 122 -1.24 -3.20 -5.80
N ARG A 123 -1.88 -4.35 -6.07
CA ARG A 123 -2.19 -5.37 -5.04
C ARG A 123 -0.93 -5.89 -4.34
N ILE A 124 0.23 -5.84 -4.98
CA ILE A 124 1.51 -6.23 -4.37
C ILE A 124 1.92 -5.31 -3.21
N PHE A 125 1.50 -4.04 -3.24
CA PHE A 125 1.73 -3.12 -2.13
C PHE A 125 0.97 -3.56 -0.87
N LYS A 126 -0.13 -4.30 -1.02
CA LYS A 126 -0.84 -4.91 0.10
C LYS A 126 0.03 -5.97 0.78
N THR A 127 0.78 -6.79 0.03
CA THR A 127 1.74 -7.75 0.58
C THR A 127 2.83 -7.08 1.41
N LEU A 128 3.25 -5.88 1.03
CA LEU A 128 4.23 -5.10 1.81
C LEU A 128 3.70 -4.76 3.21
N LYS A 129 2.38 -4.57 3.35
CA LYS A 129 1.72 -4.32 4.64
C LYS A 129 1.64 -5.56 5.53
N TYR A 130 1.43 -6.75 4.96
CA TYR A 130 1.32 -7.98 5.74
C TYR A 130 2.69 -8.62 6.05
N SER A 131 3.74 -8.21 5.34
CA SER A 131 5.09 -8.69 5.60
C SER A 131 5.65 -8.09 6.89
N ARG A 132 5.81 -8.95 7.91
CA ARG A 132 6.45 -8.66 9.21
C ARG A 132 7.72 -7.83 9.05
N ASN A 133 8.59 -8.25 8.14
CA ASN A 133 9.92 -7.67 7.97
C ASN A 133 9.85 -6.24 7.44
N ILE A 134 8.91 -5.97 6.54
CA ILE A 134 8.77 -4.64 5.93
C ILE A 134 8.22 -3.64 6.94
N ILE A 135 7.25 -4.04 7.77
CA ILE A 135 6.74 -3.18 8.84
C ILE A 135 7.86 -2.85 9.83
N ILE A 136 8.65 -3.83 10.26
CA ILE A 136 9.79 -3.61 11.16
C ILE A 136 10.80 -2.64 10.53
N ILE A 137 11.15 -2.83 9.25
CA ILE A 137 12.03 -1.91 8.52
C ILE A 137 11.44 -0.50 8.48
N ILE A 138 10.15 -0.35 8.16
CA ILE A 138 9.47 0.95 8.16
C ILE A 138 9.48 1.57 9.55
N ASP A 139 9.27 0.79 10.61
CA ASP A 139 9.26 1.27 11.98
C ASP A 139 10.65 1.74 12.42
N VAL A 140 11.70 1.00 12.08
CA VAL A 140 13.09 1.39 12.28
C VAL A 140 13.42 2.66 11.52
N ILE A 141 13.04 2.78 10.24
CA ILE A 141 13.19 4.01 9.45
C ILE A 141 12.45 5.16 10.12
N LYS A 142 11.23 4.93 10.61
CA LYS A 142 10.44 5.95 11.30
C LYS A 142 11.10 6.43 12.57
N ARG A 143 11.70 5.52 13.34
CA ARG A 143 12.39 5.81 14.59
C ARG A 143 13.72 6.52 14.36
N SER A 144 14.39 6.24 13.25
CA SER A 144 15.65 6.87 12.86
C SER A 144 15.48 8.05 11.91
N LYS A 145 14.26 8.61 11.76
CA LYS A 145 13.97 9.71 10.83
C LYS A 145 14.83 10.92 11.05
N ASP A 146 15.01 11.35 12.30
CA ASP A 146 15.73 12.58 12.61
C ASP A 146 17.21 12.47 12.21
N ALA A 147 17.82 11.30 12.46
CA ALA A 147 19.17 10.99 12.03
C ALA A 147 19.28 10.91 10.49
N LEU A 148 18.32 10.24 9.83
CA LEU A 148 18.29 10.12 8.38
C LEU A 148 18.15 11.50 7.69
N LEU A 149 17.30 12.37 8.26
CA LEU A 149 17.03 13.70 7.75
C LEU A 149 18.28 14.58 7.89
N ALA A 150 18.96 14.53 9.04
CA ALA A 150 20.23 15.23 9.26
C ALA A 150 21.29 14.83 8.21
N VAL A 151 21.46 13.53 7.96
CA VAL A 151 22.43 13.03 6.96
C VAL A 151 22.04 13.47 5.54
N CYS A 152 20.75 13.40 5.19
CA CYS A 152 20.28 13.90 3.89
C CYS A 152 20.54 15.40 3.71
N THR A 153 20.28 16.21 4.73
CA THR A 153 20.53 17.66 4.67
C THR A 153 22.02 17.96 4.48
N LEU A 154 22.90 17.27 5.21
CA LEU A 154 24.35 17.40 5.03
C LEU A 154 24.81 16.95 3.65
N ALA A 155 24.29 15.82 3.14
CA ALA A 155 24.64 15.31 1.82
C ALA A 155 24.23 16.29 0.70
N VAL A 156 23.01 16.84 0.77
CA VAL A 156 22.55 17.85 -0.19
C VAL A 156 23.39 19.13 -0.10
N GLY A 157 23.71 19.59 1.11
CA GLY A 157 24.60 20.74 1.31
C GLY A 157 25.99 20.52 0.70
N TYR A 158 26.58 19.34 0.92
CA TYR A 158 27.87 18.97 0.35
C TYR A 158 27.84 18.94 -1.19
N ILE A 159 26.80 18.36 -1.78
CA ILE A 159 26.61 18.32 -3.25
C ILE A 159 26.53 19.74 -3.80
N LEU A 160 25.79 20.65 -3.16
CA LEU A 160 25.65 22.03 -3.61
C LEU A 160 26.97 22.81 -3.52
N ILE A 161 27.71 22.68 -2.42
CA ILE A 161 29.01 23.36 -2.25
C ILE A 161 30.01 22.84 -3.29
N SER A 162 30.09 21.52 -3.48
CA SER A 162 30.97 20.91 -4.48
C SER A 162 30.62 21.39 -5.89
N ALA A 163 29.33 21.41 -6.24
CA ALA A 163 28.86 21.91 -7.53
C ALA A 163 29.23 23.39 -7.75
N LEU A 164 29.09 24.25 -6.73
CA LEU A 164 29.48 25.66 -6.80
C LEU A 164 30.98 25.87 -7.00
N ILE A 165 31.82 25.06 -6.34
CA ILE A 165 33.27 25.12 -6.49
C ILE A 165 33.68 24.73 -7.91
N ILE A 166 33.13 23.63 -8.44
CA ILE A 166 33.41 23.18 -9.81
C ILE A 166 32.97 24.25 -10.81
N PHE A 167 31.75 24.78 -10.65
CA PHE A 167 31.22 25.81 -11.55
C PHE A 167 32.07 27.09 -11.55
N ASN A 168 32.47 27.60 -10.37
CA ASN A 168 33.34 28.77 -10.26
C ASN A 168 34.78 28.48 -10.73
N GLY A 169 35.27 27.25 -10.54
CA GLY A 169 36.58 26.81 -11.02
C GLY A 169 36.64 26.77 -12.54
N GLU A 170 35.62 26.21 -13.20
CA GLU A 170 35.53 26.11 -14.66
C GLU A 170 35.40 27.50 -15.32
N GLU A 171 34.69 28.45 -14.70
CA GLU A 171 34.64 29.84 -15.19
C GLU A 171 36.02 30.53 -15.16
N ARG A 172 36.89 30.18 -14.21
CA ARG A 172 38.25 30.74 -14.15
C ARG A 172 39.17 30.22 -15.24
N GLU A 173 38.98 28.99 -15.71
CA GLU A 173 39.79 28.40 -16.78
C GLU A 173 39.40 28.91 -18.17
N ARG A 174 38.10 29.19 -18.44
CA ARG A 174 37.66 29.76 -19.73
C ARG A 174 38.05 31.22 -19.98
N LYS A 175 38.45 31.97 -18.95
CA LYS A 175 38.86 33.38 -19.05
C LYS A 175 40.37 33.59 -19.22
N ARG A 176 41.17 32.52 -19.18
CA ARG A 176 42.60 32.52 -19.53
C ARG A 176 42.80 32.01 -20.95
#